data_AF-Q3TV28-F1
#
_entry.id   AF-Q3TV28-F1
#
_cell.length_a   1.000
_cell.length_b   1.000
_cell.length_c   1.000
_cell.angle_alpha   90.00
_cell.angle_beta   90.00
_cell.angle_gamma   90.00
#
_symmetry.space_group_name_H-M   'P 1'
#
loop_
_entity.id
_entity.type
_entity.pdbx_description
1 polymer ?
#
loop_
_entity_poly.entity_id
_entity_poly.type
_entity_poly.pdbx_seq_one_letter_code
_entity_poly.pdbx_strand_id
1 'polypeptide(L)'
;MRWRIIQVQYCFLLVPCMLTALEAVPIDVDKTKVHNTEPVENARIEPPDTGLYYDEYLKQVIEVLETDPHFREKLQKADIEEIRSGRLSQELDLVSHKVRTRLDELKRQEVGRLRMLIKAKLDALQDTGMNHHLLLKQFEHLNHQNPNTFESRDLDMLIKAATADLEQYDRTRHEEFKKYEMMKEHERREYLKTLSE
;
A
#
# COMPACT_ATOMS: atom_id res chain seq x y z
N MET A 1 15.25 1.33 -71.47
CA MET A 1 14.88 2.68 -70.98
C MET A 1 13.36 2.83 -70.80
N ARG A 2 12.69 1.93 -70.08
CA ARG A 2 11.23 2.04 -69.80
C ARG A 2 10.81 1.73 -68.36
N TRP A 3 11.74 1.27 -67.51
CA TRP A 3 11.43 0.88 -66.13
C TRP A 3 11.67 1.99 -65.09
N ARG A 4 12.42 3.05 -65.44
CA ARG A 4 12.65 4.20 -64.54
C ARG A 4 11.50 5.21 -64.50
N ILE A 5 10.65 5.25 -65.53
CA ILE A 5 9.55 6.21 -65.62
C ILE A 5 8.36 5.74 -64.76
N ILE A 6 8.16 4.43 -64.64
CA ILE A 6 7.03 3.83 -63.90
C ILE A 6 7.18 4.04 -62.38
N GLN A 7 8.41 3.96 -61.83
CA GLN A 7 8.63 4.14 -60.39
C GLN A 7 8.44 5.59 -59.90
N VAL A 8 8.70 6.59 -60.73
CA VAL A 8 8.50 8.01 -60.34
C VAL A 8 7.01 8.36 -60.28
N GLN A 9 6.19 7.68 -61.08
CA GLN A 9 4.74 7.94 -61.17
C GLN A 9 3.97 7.40 -59.95
N TYR A 10 4.43 6.31 -59.34
CA TYR A 10 3.85 5.80 -58.08
C TYR A 10 4.27 6.62 -56.85
N CYS A 11 5.47 7.21 -56.85
CA CYS A 11 5.90 8.11 -55.78
C CYS A 11 5.16 9.45 -55.79
N PHE A 12 4.74 9.95 -56.96
CA PHE A 12 3.97 11.20 -57.06
C PHE A 12 2.51 11.08 -56.59
N LEU A 13 1.96 9.86 -56.53
CA LEU A 13 0.58 9.60 -56.07
C LEU A 13 0.48 9.23 -54.58
N LEU A 14 1.58 8.81 -53.94
CA LEU A 14 1.58 8.43 -52.52
C LEU A 14 1.75 9.63 -51.56
N VAL A 15 2.33 10.74 -52.03
CA VAL A 15 2.56 11.94 -51.22
C VAL A 15 1.28 12.76 -50.92
N PRO A 16 0.29 12.94 -51.83
CA PRO A 16 -0.90 13.72 -51.49
C PRO A 16 -1.91 12.96 -50.60
N CYS A 17 -1.88 11.62 -50.54
CA CYS A 17 -2.81 10.86 -49.68
C CYS A 17 -2.56 11.06 -48.18
N MET A 18 -1.33 11.35 -47.76
CA MET A 18 -1.02 11.58 -46.34
C MET A 18 -1.38 12.98 -45.85
N LEU A 19 -1.70 13.94 -46.74
CA LEU A 19 -2.04 15.32 -46.38
C LEU A 19 -3.54 15.60 -46.23
N THR A 20 -4.42 14.63 -46.52
CA THR A 20 -5.89 14.84 -46.43
C THR A 20 -6.52 14.43 -45.08
N ALA A 21 -5.71 13.99 -44.11
CA ALA A 21 -6.20 13.57 -42.79
C ALA A 21 -6.30 14.70 -41.74
N LEU A 22 -6.10 15.97 -42.11
CA LEU A 22 -6.07 17.09 -41.16
C LEU A 22 -7.34 17.95 -41.08
N GLU A 23 -8.41 17.66 -41.84
CA GLU A 23 -9.71 18.31 -41.68
C GLU A 23 -10.69 17.42 -40.90
N ALA A 24 -10.41 17.21 -39.62
CA ALA A 24 -11.44 16.81 -38.67
C ALA A 24 -11.96 18.06 -37.97
N VAL A 25 -13.16 18.51 -38.35
CA VAL A 25 -13.90 19.60 -37.72
C VAL A 25 -14.16 19.23 -36.23
N PRO A 26 -13.93 20.14 -35.26
CA PRO A 26 -14.20 19.85 -33.86
C PRO A 26 -15.71 19.70 -33.64
N ILE A 27 -16.12 18.54 -33.16
CA ILE A 27 -17.50 18.27 -32.73
C ILE A 27 -17.73 19.04 -31.43
N ASP A 28 -18.63 20.03 -31.46
CA ASP A 28 -19.10 20.75 -30.28
C ASP A 28 -19.93 19.78 -29.42
N VAL A 29 -19.39 19.40 -28.26
CA VAL A 29 -20.09 18.57 -27.28
C VAL A 29 -21.08 19.45 -26.52
N ASP A 30 -22.35 19.32 -26.89
CA ASP A 30 -23.50 19.92 -26.21
C ASP A 30 -23.47 19.60 -24.70
N LYS A 31 -23.20 20.62 -23.88
CA LYS A 31 -23.02 20.55 -22.42
C LYS A 31 -24.33 20.48 -21.63
N THR A 32 -25.45 20.06 -22.24
CA THR A 32 -26.75 20.09 -21.55
C THR A 32 -27.38 18.72 -21.27
N LYS A 33 -26.63 17.61 -21.42
CA LYS A 33 -27.09 16.31 -20.92
C LYS A 33 -26.69 16.12 -19.46
N VAL A 34 -27.61 16.48 -18.56
CA VAL A 34 -27.59 16.09 -17.14
C VAL A 34 -27.51 14.56 -17.08
N HIS A 35 -26.32 14.04 -16.80
CA HIS A 35 -26.19 12.65 -16.39
C HIS A 35 -26.79 12.57 -15.00
N ASN A 36 -27.93 11.89 -14.88
CA ASN A 36 -28.45 11.46 -13.58
C ASN A 36 -27.34 10.69 -12.88
N THR A 37 -26.72 11.32 -11.89
CA THR A 37 -25.76 10.69 -10.99
C THR A 37 -26.53 9.66 -10.18
N GLU A 38 -26.36 8.38 -10.52
CA GLU A 38 -26.70 7.30 -9.61
C GLU A 38 -25.93 7.51 -8.30
N PRO A 39 -26.53 7.21 -7.13
CA PRO A 39 -25.86 7.41 -5.86
C PRO A 39 -24.60 6.54 -5.83
N VAL A 40 -23.46 7.17 -5.58
CA VAL A 40 -22.16 6.51 -5.39
C VAL A 40 -22.24 5.72 -4.07
N GLU A 41 -22.85 4.54 -4.13
CA GLU A 41 -22.75 3.53 -3.10
C GLU A 41 -21.44 2.77 -3.32
N ASN A 42 -20.51 2.91 -2.38
CA ASN A 42 -19.28 2.10 -2.26
C ASN A 42 -18.13 2.39 -3.25
N ALA A 43 -17.60 3.62 -3.23
CA ALA A 43 -16.20 3.79 -3.63
C ALA A 43 -15.32 3.07 -2.61
N ARG A 44 -14.89 1.84 -2.92
CA ARG A 44 -13.81 1.17 -2.18
C ARG A 44 -12.58 2.06 -2.25
N ILE A 45 -12.25 2.73 -1.15
CA ILE A 45 -10.99 3.45 -1.01
C ILE A 45 -9.92 2.36 -0.97
N GLU A 46 -9.13 2.22 -2.04
CA GLU A 46 -7.98 1.32 -1.97
C GLU A 46 -7.05 1.82 -0.86
N PRO A 47 -6.70 0.97 0.12
CA PRO A 47 -5.89 1.39 1.25
C PRO A 47 -4.52 1.83 0.73
N PRO A 48 -4.05 3.05 1.09
CA PRO A 48 -2.76 3.56 0.64
C PRO A 48 -1.63 2.57 0.96
N ASP A 49 -0.55 2.58 0.17
CA ASP A 49 0.65 1.81 0.51
C ASP A 49 1.28 2.43 1.77
N THR A 50 1.12 1.73 2.89
CA THR A 50 1.55 2.22 4.21
C THR A 50 3.06 2.10 4.42
N GLY A 51 3.80 1.49 3.47
CA GLY A 51 5.24 1.31 3.56
C GLY A 51 5.69 0.27 4.60
N LEU A 52 4.74 -0.43 5.24
CA LEU A 52 5.00 -1.49 6.20
C LEU A 52 5.37 -2.79 5.48
N TYR A 53 6.35 -3.54 5.99
CA TYR A 53 6.79 -4.81 5.35
C TYR A 53 5.77 -5.96 5.46
N TYR A 54 4.70 -5.76 6.24
CA TYR A 54 3.56 -6.67 6.42
C TYR A 54 2.24 -6.01 6.01
N ASP A 55 2.30 -4.93 5.21
CA ASP A 55 1.14 -4.20 4.71
C ASP A 55 0.12 -5.11 4.00
N GLU A 56 0.60 -6.02 3.15
CA GLU A 56 -0.26 -6.97 2.45
C GLU A 56 -1.00 -7.91 3.41
N TYR A 57 -0.31 -8.42 4.44
CA TYR A 57 -0.94 -9.25 5.47
C TYR A 57 -1.99 -8.48 6.26
N LEU A 58 -1.68 -7.23 6.65
CA LEU A 58 -2.62 -6.35 7.33
C LEU A 58 -3.88 -6.10 6.47
N LYS A 59 -3.72 -5.80 5.18
CA LYS A 59 -4.83 -5.59 4.24
C LYS A 59 -5.69 -6.84 4.09
N GLN A 60 -5.08 -8.02 3.95
CA GLN A 60 -5.81 -9.29 3.85
C GLN A 60 -6.60 -9.60 5.12
N VAL A 61 -6.03 -9.34 6.30
CA VAL A 61 -6.72 -9.51 7.59
C VAL A 61 -7.94 -8.58 7.66
N ILE A 62 -7.76 -7.30 7.31
CA ILE A 62 -8.86 -6.32 7.29
C ILE A 62 -9.95 -6.74 6.30
N GLU A 63 -9.59 -7.11 5.07
CA GLU A 63 -10.54 -7.55 4.04
C GLU A 63 -11.39 -8.73 4.53
N VAL A 64 -10.74 -9.71 5.18
CA VAL A 64 -11.44 -10.88 5.73
C VAL A 64 -12.36 -10.49 6.88
N LEU A 65 -11.95 -9.56 7.75
CA LEU A 65 -12.78 -9.06 8.84
C LEU A 65 -13.99 -8.24 8.34
N GLU A 66 -13.83 -7.48 7.25
CA GLU A 66 -14.91 -6.70 6.63
C GLU A 66 -15.99 -7.56 5.95
N THR A 67 -15.70 -8.83 5.69
CA THR A 67 -16.72 -9.77 5.20
C THR A 67 -17.80 -10.08 6.25
N ASP A 68 -17.49 -9.89 7.55
CA ASP A 68 -18.45 -10.08 8.63
C ASP A 68 -19.22 -8.76 8.90
N PRO A 69 -20.55 -8.72 8.74
CA PRO A 69 -21.31 -7.48 8.91
C PRO A 69 -21.21 -6.89 10.33
N HIS A 70 -21.22 -7.74 11.36
CA HIS A 70 -21.14 -7.30 12.76
C HIS A 70 -19.79 -6.66 13.04
N PHE A 71 -18.71 -7.33 12.63
CA PHE A 71 -17.37 -6.79 12.82
C PHE A 71 -17.12 -5.52 11.99
N ARG A 72 -17.61 -5.47 10.75
CA ARG A 72 -17.51 -4.30 9.89
C ARG A 72 -18.16 -3.06 10.50
N GLU A 73 -19.34 -3.21 11.09
CA GLU A 73 -20.00 -2.09 11.80
C GLU A 73 -19.17 -1.60 13.00
N LYS A 74 -18.57 -2.52 13.75
CA LYS A 74 -17.68 -2.18 14.86
C LYS A 74 -16.43 -1.45 14.35
N LEU A 75 -15.85 -1.91 13.25
CA LEU A 75 -14.69 -1.29 12.62
C LEU A 75 -14.99 0.15 12.14
N GLN A 76 -16.17 0.39 11.56
CA GLN A 76 -16.58 1.71 11.08
C GLN A 76 -16.94 2.70 12.21
N LYS A 77 -17.45 2.20 13.34
CA LYS A 77 -17.89 3.02 14.48
C LYS A 77 -16.79 3.23 15.53
N ALA A 78 -15.74 2.42 15.51
CA ALA A 78 -14.67 2.48 16.50
C ALA A 78 -13.85 3.77 16.38
N ASP A 79 -13.62 4.43 17.52
CA ASP A 79 -12.68 5.55 17.62
C ASP A 79 -11.23 5.02 17.62
N ILE A 80 -10.29 5.88 17.22
CA ILE A 80 -8.85 5.56 17.13
C ILE A 80 -8.33 5.06 18.49
N GLU A 81 -8.79 5.67 19.59
CA GLU A 81 -8.42 5.25 20.94
C GLU A 81 -9.02 3.89 21.31
N GLU A 82 -10.22 3.53 20.82
CA GLU A 82 -10.79 2.21 21.06
C GLU A 82 -9.99 1.12 20.33
N ILE A 83 -9.58 1.42 19.09
CA ILE A 83 -8.74 0.56 18.27
C ILE A 83 -7.39 0.33 18.98
N ARG A 84 -6.75 1.39 19.47
CA ARG A 84 -5.46 1.30 20.21
C ARG A 84 -5.61 0.57 21.55
N SER A 85 -6.76 0.69 22.21
CA SER A 85 -7.03 0.07 23.52
C SER A 85 -7.18 -1.46 23.48
N GLY A 86 -7.33 -2.05 22.30
CA GLY A 86 -7.52 -3.51 22.14
C GLY A 86 -8.96 -3.98 22.35
N ARG A 87 -9.93 -3.06 22.53
CA ARG A 87 -11.36 -3.40 22.64
C ARG A 87 -11.91 -4.02 21.37
N LEU A 88 -11.51 -3.51 20.20
CA LEU A 88 -11.90 -4.06 18.90
C LEU A 88 -11.49 -5.52 18.76
N SER A 89 -10.32 -5.90 19.29
CA SER A 89 -9.82 -7.26 19.19
C SER A 89 -10.66 -8.27 19.97
N GLN A 90 -11.35 -7.85 21.04
CA GLN A 90 -12.24 -8.72 21.83
C GLN A 90 -13.50 -9.11 21.05
N GLU A 91 -13.94 -8.27 20.11
CA GLU A 91 -15.11 -8.55 19.25
C GLU A 91 -14.87 -9.72 18.29
N LEU A 92 -13.61 -10.15 18.13
CA LEU A 92 -13.23 -11.28 17.28
C LEU A 92 -13.88 -12.61 17.74
N ASP A 93 -14.25 -12.74 19.01
CA ASP A 93 -14.95 -13.91 19.57
C ASP A 93 -16.39 -14.04 19.06
N LEU A 94 -16.98 -12.96 18.54
CA LEU A 94 -18.35 -12.93 18.03
C LEU A 94 -18.43 -13.13 16.51
N VAL A 95 -17.28 -13.17 15.84
CA VAL A 95 -17.17 -13.28 14.39
C VAL A 95 -17.51 -14.70 13.92
N SER A 96 -18.10 -14.81 12.73
CA SER A 96 -18.47 -16.10 12.14
C SER A 96 -17.28 -17.07 12.00
N HIS A 97 -17.57 -18.38 12.13
CA HIS A 97 -16.56 -19.44 12.00
C HIS A 97 -15.80 -19.40 10.66
N LYS A 98 -16.48 -19.01 9.57
CA LYS A 98 -15.86 -18.92 8.24
C LYS A 98 -14.72 -17.89 8.23
N VAL A 99 -14.95 -16.74 8.85
CA VAL A 99 -13.94 -15.67 8.97
C VAL A 99 -12.80 -16.13 9.88
N ARG A 100 -13.12 -16.78 11.02
CA ARG A 100 -12.09 -17.39 11.89
C ARG A 100 -11.19 -18.38 11.16
N THR A 101 -11.76 -19.30 10.40
CA THR A 101 -10.99 -20.27 9.60
C THR A 101 -10.09 -19.57 8.58
N ARG A 102 -10.59 -18.49 7.96
CA ARG A 102 -9.81 -17.73 6.98
C ARG A 102 -8.66 -16.95 7.64
N LEU A 103 -8.88 -16.37 8.82
CA LEU A 103 -7.83 -15.70 9.60
C LEU A 103 -6.74 -16.68 10.05
N ASP A 104 -7.12 -17.90 10.47
CA ASP A 104 -6.16 -18.96 10.79
C ASP A 104 -5.29 -19.31 9.58
N GLU A 105 -5.88 -19.37 8.38
CA GLU A 105 -5.16 -19.63 7.14
C GLU A 105 -4.18 -18.49 6.80
N LEU A 106 -4.63 -17.24 6.88
CA LEU A 106 -3.77 -16.06 6.66
C LEU A 106 -2.58 -16.04 7.64
N LYS A 107 -2.82 -16.33 8.92
CA LYS A 107 -1.75 -16.41 9.92
C LYS A 107 -0.71 -17.46 9.56
N ARG A 108 -1.14 -18.65 9.13
CA ARG A 108 -0.23 -19.73 8.72
C ARG A 108 0.58 -19.35 7.49
N GLN A 109 -0.03 -18.67 6.53
CA GLN A 109 0.63 -18.17 5.34
C GLN A 109 1.70 -17.14 5.69
N GLU A 110 1.37 -16.17 6.55
CA GLU A 110 2.30 -15.13 6.97
C GLU A 110 3.46 -15.71 7.78
N VAL A 111 3.17 -16.60 8.74
CA VAL A 111 4.22 -17.34 9.45
C VAL A 111 5.11 -18.09 8.46
N GLY A 112 4.52 -18.78 7.47
CA GLY A 112 5.28 -19.46 6.42
C GLY A 112 6.21 -18.52 5.65
N ARG A 113 5.72 -17.34 5.26
CA ARG A 113 6.49 -16.29 4.59
C ARG A 113 7.67 -15.83 5.45
N LEU A 114 7.43 -15.50 6.72
CA LEU A 114 8.47 -15.06 7.66
C LEU A 114 9.54 -16.14 7.88
N ARG A 115 9.13 -17.41 7.95
CA ARG A 115 10.07 -18.54 8.03
C ARG A 115 10.95 -18.65 6.79
N MET A 116 10.38 -18.48 5.59
CA MET A 116 11.16 -18.48 4.36
C MET A 116 12.17 -17.32 4.31
N LEU A 117 11.76 -16.11 4.71
CA LEU A 117 12.65 -14.94 4.76
C LEU A 117 13.82 -15.15 5.73
N ILE A 118 13.56 -15.66 6.93
CA ILE A 118 14.63 -15.98 7.88
C ILE A 118 15.56 -17.05 7.30
N LYS A 119 15.00 -18.11 6.69
CA LYS A 119 15.81 -19.17 6.10
C LYS A 119 16.74 -18.61 5.01
N ALA A 120 16.20 -17.82 4.08
CA ALA A 120 16.99 -17.18 3.02
C ALA A 120 18.09 -16.26 3.59
N LYS A 121 17.79 -15.52 4.67
CA LYS A 121 18.78 -14.68 5.36
C LYS A 121 19.90 -15.50 6.01
N LEU A 122 19.57 -16.62 6.64
CA LEU A 122 20.57 -17.52 7.24
C LEU A 122 21.44 -18.20 6.19
N ASP A 123 20.83 -18.67 5.09
CA ASP A 123 21.54 -19.29 3.97
C ASP A 123 22.53 -18.30 3.32
N ALA A 124 22.14 -17.02 3.20
CA ALA A 124 23.00 -15.95 2.70
C ALA A 124 24.15 -15.58 3.64
N LEU A 125 23.95 -15.70 4.96
CA LEU A 125 24.95 -15.37 5.99
C LEU A 125 25.93 -16.52 6.29
N GLN A 126 25.79 -17.68 5.64
CA GLN A 126 26.63 -18.87 5.82
C GLN A 126 26.96 -19.14 7.29
N ASP A 127 25.95 -19.61 8.03
CA ASP A 127 26.11 -20.20 9.36
C ASP A 127 26.46 -19.21 10.49
N THR A 128 25.44 -18.47 10.91
CA THR A 128 25.33 -18.15 12.33
C THR A 128 24.35 -19.18 12.89
N GLY A 129 24.77 -20.02 13.84
CA GLY A 129 23.95 -21.03 14.53
C GLY A 129 22.80 -20.44 15.37
N MET A 130 22.15 -19.39 14.88
CA MET A 130 21.00 -18.73 15.44
C MET A 130 19.77 -19.60 15.22
N ASN A 131 19.08 -19.86 16.32
CA ASN A 131 17.83 -20.58 16.30
C ASN A 131 16.79 -19.78 15.50
N HIS A 132 16.22 -20.40 14.47
CA HIS A 132 15.15 -19.84 13.66
C HIS A 132 14.00 -19.27 14.49
N HIS A 133 13.66 -19.96 15.59
CA HIS A 133 12.62 -19.54 16.52
C HIS A 133 12.93 -18.23 17.27
N LEU A 134 14.21 -17.93 17.52
CA LEU A 134 14.61 -16.66 18.15
C LEU A 134 14.49 -15.48 17.18
N LEU A 135 14.79 -15.71 15.91
CA LEU A 135 14.67 -14.68 14.86
C LEU A 135 13.20 -14.35 14.58
N LEU A 136 12.29 -15.33 14.67
CA LEU A 136 10.85 -15.08 14.56
C LEU A 136 10.32 -14.13 15.66
N LYS A 137 10.99 -14.05 16.82
CA LYS A 137 10.58 -13.13 17.89
C LYS A 137 10.77 -11.65 17.54
N GLN A 138 11.55 -11.36 16.50
CA GLN A 138 11.77 -9.99 16.01
C GLN A 138 10.53 -9.41 15.32
N PHE A 139 9.60 -10.26 14.89
CA PHE A 139 8.36 -9.83 14.26
C PHE A 139 7.30 -9.62 15.33
N GLU A 140 7.07 -8.35 15.69
CA GLU A 140 6.23 -7.96 16.82
C GLU A 140 4.72 -8.05 16.53
N HIS A 141 4.33 -8.01 15.24
CA HIS A 141 2.93 -7.99 14.81
C HIS A 141 2.24 -9.37 14.84
N LEU A 142 2.92 -10.44 15.28
CA LEU A 142 2.38 -11.80 15.22
C LEU A 142 2.85 -12.70 16.38
N ASN A 143 1.94 -13.51 16.93
CA ASN A 143 2.30 -14.51 17.93
C ASN A 143 2.92 -15.77 17.28
N HIS A 144 4.24 -15.90 17.37
CA HIS A 144 4.98 -17.05 16.86
C HIS A 144 4.90 -18.31 17.75
N GLN A 145 4.38 -18.21 18.98
CA GLN A 145 4.21 -19.36 19.87
C GLN A 145 3.01 -20.21 19.47
N ASN A 146 1.96 -19.57 18.95
CA ASN A 146 0.79 -20.24 18.38
C ASN A 146 0.69 -19.92 16.87
N PRO A 147 1.37 -20.64 15.98
CA PRO A 147 1.38 -20.31 14.55
C PRO A 147 0.09 -20.70 13.80
N ASN A 148 -0.80 -21.48 14.42
CA ASN A 148 -1.85 -22.19 13.70
C ASN A 148 -3.25 -21.57 13.83
N THR A 149 -3.44 -20.74 14.86
CA THR A 149 -4.74 -20.15 15.21
C THR A 149 -4.56 -18.65 15.43
N PHE A 150 -5.43 -17.86 14.82
CA PHE A 150 -5.48 -16.41 14.94
C PHE A 150 -6.43 -16.01 16.07
N GLU A 151 -5.85 -15.54 17.16
CA GLU A 151 -6.54 -15.16 18.39
C GLU A 151 -6.76 -13.64 18.45
N SER A 152 -7.63 -13.20 19.35
CA SER A 152 -7.86 -11.78 19.65
C SER A 152 -6.55 -11.05 19.99
N ARG A 153 -5.61 -11.75 20.65
CA ARG A 153 -4.28 -11.21 20.93
C ARG A 153 -3.45 -10.94 19.67
N ASP A 154 -3.60 -11.76 18.62
CA ASP A 154 -2.89 -11.52 17.36
C ASP A 154 -3.38 -10.26 16.67
N LEU A 155 -4.69 -10.03 16.66
CA LEU A 155 -5.26 -8.80 16.11
C LEU A 155 -4.81 -7.56 16.90
N ASP A 156 -4.80 -7.66 18.23
CA ASP A 156 -4.29 -6.60 19.09
C ASP A 156 -2.80 -6.30 18.84
N MET A 157 -1.96 -7.33 18.71
CA MET A 157 -0.54 -7.18 18.36
C MET A 157 -0.35 -6.56 16.97
N LEU A 158 -1.12 -6.99 15.98
CA LEU A 158 -1.06 -6.48 14.61
C LEU A 158 -1.44 -5.00 14.54
N ILE A 159 -2.54 -4.61 15.20
CA ILE A 159 -2.98 -3.22 15.26
C ILE A 159 -1.94 -2.36 15.98
N LYS A 160 -1.46 -2.80 17.15
CA LYS A 160 -0.46 -2.06 17.92
C LYS A 160 0.84 -1.86 17.15
N ALA A 161 1.36 -2.92 16.54
CA ALA A 161 2.56 -2.84 15.72
C ALA A 161 2.37 -1.88 14.54
N ALA A 162 1.26 -1.99 13.80
CA ALA A 162 0.97 -1.09 12.68
C ALA A 162 0.87 0.37 13.14
N THR A 163 0.15 0.65 14.22
CA THR A 163 0.03 2.02 14.75
C THR A 163 1.37 2.58 15.20
N ALA A 164 2.18 1.79 15.91
CA ALA A 164 3.49 2.23 16.39
C ALA A 164 4.46 2.47 15.23
N ASP A 165 4.48 1.59 14.23
CA ASP A 165 5.36 1.72 13.07
C ASP A 165 5.01 2.95 12.23
N LEU A 166 3.71 3.24 12.05
CA LEU A 166 3.25 4.42 11.31
C LEU A 166 3.53 5.72 12.07
N GLU A 167 3.27 5.74 13.38
CA GLU A 167 3.61 6.90 14.22
C GLU A 167 5.12 7.17 14.22
N GLN A 168 5.94 6.12 14.25
CA GLN A 168 7.40 6.23 14.16
C GLN A 168 7.84 6.72 12.78
N TYR A 169 7.21 6.24 11.71
CA TYR A 169 7.48 6.70 10.34
C TYR A 169 7.20 8.20 10.22
N ASP A 170 6.01 8.64 10.63
CA ASP A 170 5.62 10.05 10.60
C ASP A 170 6.56 10.93 11.43
N ARG A 171 6.91 10.48 12.64
CA ARG A 171 7.83 11.19 13.53
C ARG A 171 9.21 11.34 12.91
N THR A 172 9.76 10.26 12.35
CA THR A 172 11.11 10.28 11.74
C THR A 172 11.13 11.25 10.56
N ARG A 173 10.12 11.20 9.70
CA ARG A 173 9.97 12.12 8.56
C ARG A 173 9.82 13.57 9.00
N HIS A 174 9.06 13.82 10.07
CA HIS A 174 8.93 15.16 10.65
C HIS A 174 10.27 15.69 11.19
N GLU A 175 11.03 14.85 11.91
CA GLU A 175 12.34 15.22 12.45
C GLU A 175 13.38 15.45 11.33
N GLU A 176 13.36 14.65 10.28
CA GLU A 176 14.18 14.84 9.08
C GLU A 176 13.86 16.17 8.38
N PHE A 177 12.58 16.47 8.18
CA PHE A 177 12.15 17.72 7.58
C PHE A 177 12.62 18.92 8.41
N LYS A 178 12.46 18.85 9.74
CA LYS A 178 12.94 19.90 10.64
C LYS A 178 14.46 20.11 10.54
N LYS A 179 15.26 19.02 10.50
CA LYS A 179 16.72 19.10 10.32
C LYS A 179 17.09 19.74 8.99
N TYR A 180 16.41 19.35 7.92
CA TYR A 180 16.63 19.91 6.58
C TYR A 180 16.35 21.41 6.54
N GLU A 181 15.20 21.85 7.06
CA GLU A 181 14.83 23.27 7.09
C GLU A 181 15.82 24.10 7.93
N MET A 182 16.28 23.57 9.07
CA MET A 182 17.31 24.24 9.89
C MET A 182 18.65 24.38 9.15
N MET A 183 19.12 23.33 8.47
CA MET A 183 20.37 23.37 7.70
C MET A 183 20.27 24.37 6.54
N LYS A 184 19.17 24.34 5.80
CA LYS A 184 18.94 25.23 4.65
C LYS A 184 18.87 26.70 5.05
N GLU A 185 18.20 27.01 6.16
CA GLU A 185 18.14 28.39 6.67
C GLU A 185 19.50 28.83 7.23
N HIS A 186 20.29 27.94 7.84
CA HIS A 186 21.66 28.24 8.25
C HIS A 186 22.55 28.57 7.03
N GLU A 187 22.56 27.72 6.01
CA GLU A 187 23.30 27.95 4.75
C GLU A 187 22.91 29.28 4.10
N ARG A 188 21.59 29.58 4.06
CA ARG A 188 21.09 30.85 3.54
C ARG A 188 21.64 32.05 4.32
N ARG A 189 21.70 31.98 5.66
CA ARG A 189 22.24 33.06 6.49
C ARG A 189 23.74 33.26 6.28
N GLU A 190 24.49 32.16 6.18
CA GLU A 190 25.93 32.23 5.89
C GLU A 190 26.18 32.84 4.50
N TYR A 191 25.41 32.45 3.49
CA TYR A 191 25.49 33.05 2.16
C TYR A 191 25.16 34.55 2.15
N LEU A 192 24.20 35.00 2.97
CA LEU A 192 23.88 36.43 3.07
C LEU A 192 25.01 37.23 3.74
N LYS A 193 25.72 36.65 4.71
CA LYS A 193 26.88 37.29 5.35
C LYS A 193 28.02 37.53 4.34
N THR A 194 28.29 36.56 3.47
CA THR A 194 29.36 36.70 2.45
C THR A 194 29.05 37.73 1.37
N LEU A 195 27.79 38.11 1.17
CA LEU A 195 27.39 39.18 0.24
C LEU A 195 27.47 40.59 0.85
N SER A 196 27.57 40.68 2.18
CA SER A 196 27.64 41.96 2.90
C SER A 196 29.07 42.44 3.18
N GLU A 197 30.08 41.63 2.84
CA GLU A 197 31.52 41.97 2.84
C GLU A 197 31.98 42.46 1.46
#